data_AF-D7E024-F1
#
_entry.id   AF-D7E024-F1
#
_cell.length_a   1.000
_cell.length_b   1.000
_cell.length_c   1.000
_cell.angle_alpha   90.00
_cell.angle_beta   90.00
_cell.angle_gamma   90.00
#
_symmetry.space_group_name_H-M   'P 1'
#
loop_
_entity.id
_entity.type
_entity.pdbx_description
1 polymer ?
#
loop_
_entity_poly.entity_id
_entity_poly.type
_entity_poly.pdbx_seq_one_letter_code
_entity_poly.pdbx_strand_id
1 'polypeptide(L)' 'MDNATPTTAKPAMQIAQVQPDKNQPDELEFTEAESDEAIKLFGCDCPVCLNAVRQLHGIAPLPV' A
#
# COMPACT_ATOMS: atom_id res chain seq x y z
N MET A 1 42.48 17.41 33.19
CA MET A 1 41.20 17.25 33.89
C MET A 1 40.08 17.31 32.87
N ASP A 2 39.72 16.17 32.25
CA ASP A 2 38.53 15.32 32.53
C ASP A 2 37.32 15.80 31.69
N ASN A 3 37.05 15.18 30.55
CA ASN A 3 36.16 14.02 30.34
C ASN A 3 34.66 14.38 30.33
N ALA A 4 34.03 14.32 29.15
CA ALA A 4 32.84 13.49 28.89
C ALA A 4 32.20 13.86 27.54
N THR A 5 32.37 12.97 26.58
CA THR A 5 31.63 12.88 25.32
C THR A 5 30.12 12.69 25.61
N PRO A 6 29.19 13.49 25.06
CA PRO A 6 27.80 13.09 25.06
C PRO A 6 27.62 11.99 24.01
N THR A 7 27.63 10.74 24.48
CA THR A 7 27.10 9.61 23.71
C THR A 7 25.59 9.80 23.62
N THR A 8 25.13 10.46 22.57
CA THR A 8 23.70 10.46 22.24
C THR A 8 23.40 9.09 21.66
N ALA A 9 22.93 8.18 22.52
CA ALA A 9 22.41 6.89 22.14
C ALA A 9 21.41 7.08 20.98
N LYS A 10 21.73 6.47 19.83
CA LYS A 10 20.86 6.39 18.66
C LYS A 10 19.51 5.81 19.13
N PRO A 11 18.38 6.52 18.99
CA PRO A 11 17.10 5.90 19.27
C PRO A 11 16.97 4.76 18.27
N ALA A 12 16.98 3.52 18.79
CA ALA A 12 16.58 2.38 18.00
C ALA A 12 15.10 2.60 17.67
N MET A 13 14.84 3.15 16.48
CA MET A 13 13.52 3.14 15.86
C MET A 13 13.15 1.67 15.69
N GLN A 14 12.48 1.11 16.69
CA GLN A 14 11.77 -0.13 16.56
C GLN A 14 10.58 0.17 15.66
N ILE A 15 10.69 -0.21 14.39
CA ILE A 15 9.53 -0.29 13.52
C ILE A 15 8.61 -1.29 14.20
N ALA A 16 7.50 -0.82 14.77
CA ALA A 16 6.48 -1.69 15.32
C ALA A 16 6.07 -2.65 14.20
N GLN A 17 6.45 -3.93 14.34
CA GLN A 17 5.96 -4.96 13.44
C GLN A 17 4.44 -4.95 13.59
N VAL A 18 3.74 -4.54 12.53
CA VAL A 18 2.29 -4.65 12.42
C VAL A 18 2.00 -6.14 12.60
N GLN A 19 1.48 -6.50 13.77
CA GLN A 19 0.89 -7.81 13.96
C GLN A 19 -0.23 -7.92 12.91
N PRO A 20 -0.35 -9.03 12.16
CA PRO A 20 -1.47 -9.23 11.24
C PRO A 20 -2.74 -9.48 12.06
N ASP A 21 -3.19 -8.44 12.76
CA ASP A 21 -4.41 -8.38 13.54
C ASP A 21 -5.59 -8.30 12.58
N LYS A 22 -6.13 -9.45 12.15
CA LYS A 22 -7.54 -9.75 11.77
C LYS A 22 -8.39 -8.73 11.00
N ASN A 23 -7.76 -7.70 10.46
CA ASN A 23 -8.30 -6.50 9.84
C ASN A 23 -7.36 -6.07 8.71
N GLN A 24 -6.61 -7.03 8.16
CA GLN A 24 -5.97 -6.86 6.87
C GLN A 24 -7.16 -6.78 5.89
N PRO A 25 -7.45 -5.60 5.30
CA PRO A 25 -8.42 -5.56 4.22
C PRO A 25 -7.98 -6.61 3.21
N ASP A 26 -8.91 -7.42 2.71
CA ASP A 26 -8.61 -8.44 1.71
C ASP A 26 -7.70 -7.80 0.66
N GLU A 27 -6.47 -8.31 0.57
CA GLU A 27 -5.47 -7.74 -0.31
C GLU A 27 -6.03 -7.89 -1.72
N LEU A 28 -6.39 -6.76 -2.32
CA LEU A 28 -7.09 -6.78 -3.59
C LEU A 28 -6.16 -7.40 -4.64
N GLU A 29 -6.55 -8.56 -5.16
CA GLU A 29 -5.81 -9.21 -6.24
C GLU A 29 -6.06 -8.47 -7.56
N PHE A 30 -5.17 -7.53 -7.86
CA PHE A 30 -5.10 -6.84 -9.13
C PHE A 30 -3.72 -6.96 -9.75
N THR A 31 -3.67 -6.84 -11.07
CA THR A 31 -2.43 -6.86 -11.84
C THR A 31 -1.87 -5.45 -12.01
N GLU A 32 -0.54 -5.34 -12.10
CA GLU A 32 0.13 -4.08 -12.44
C GLU A 32 -0.43 -3.46 -13.73
N ALA A 33 -0.81 -4.30 -14.70
CA ALA A 33 -1.40 -3.86 -15.96
C ALA A 33 -2.78 -3.18 -15.77
N GLU A 34 -3.64 -3.73 -14.91
CA GLU A 34 -4.93 -3.10 -14.58
C GLU A 34 -4.71 -1.75 -13.88
N SER A 35 -3.70 -1.66 -13.01
CA SER A 35 -3.33 -0.42 -12.31
C SER A 35 -2.83 0.64 -13.29
N ASP A 36 -1.87 0.28 -14.16
CA ASP A 36 -1.33 1.18 -15.19
C ASP A 36 -2.43 1.68 -16.13
N GLU A 37 -3.35 0.80 -16.52
CA GLU A 37 -4.49 1.17 -17.36
C GLU A 37 -5.47 2.09 -16.64
N ALA A 38 -5.77 1.83 -15.36
CA ALA A 38 -6.62 2.70 -14.55
C ALA A 38 -6.02 4.09 -14.37
N ILE A 39 -4.71 4.19 -14.13
CA ILE A 39 -3.99 5.46 -14.06
C ILE A 39 -4.02 6.16 -15.43
N LYS A 40 -3.83 5.42 -16.52
CA LYS A 40 -3.83 5.98 -17.88
C LYS A 40 -5.21 6.50 -18.30
N LEU A 41 -6.29 5.83 -17.92
CA LEU A 41 -7.67 6.17 -18.30
C LEU A 41 -8.32 7.18 -17.35
N PHE A 42 -8.08 7.05 -16.04
CA PHE A 42 -8.78 7.79 -14.99
C PHE A 42 -7.85 8.66 -14.12
N GLY A 43 -6.53 8.50 -14.24
CA GLY A 43 -5.56 9.24 -13.42
C GLY A 43 -5.42 8.72 -11.98
N CYS A 44 -6.05 7.60 -11.65
CA CYS A 44 -6.06 7.01 -10.31
C CYS A 44 -6.26 5.49 -10.41
N ASP A 45 -5.64 4.74 -9.49
CA ASP A 45 -5.70 3.28 -9.35
C ASP A 45 -6.58 2.82 -8.18
N CYS A 46 -7.50 3.68 -7.69
CA CYS A 46 -8.40 3.28 -6.62
C CYS A 46 -9.32 2.12 -7.04
N PRO A 47 -9.90 1.35 -6.10
CA PRO A 47 -10.72 0.17 -6.41
C PRO A 47 -11.88 0.46 -7.38
N VAL A 48 -12.44 1.68 -7.33
CA VAL A 48 -13.50 2.13 -8.26
C VAL A 48 -12.96 2.27 -9.69
N CYS A 49 -11.79 2.89 -9.86
CA CYS A 49 -11.14 3.04 -11.16
C CYS A 49 -10.74 1.68 -11.74
N LEU A 50 -10.21 0.79 -10.90
CA LEU A 50 -9.88 -0.57 -11.28
C LEU A 50 -11.12 -1.37 -11.70
N ASN A 51 -12.25 -1.18 -11.00
CA ASN A 51 -13.52 -1.77 -11.37
C ASN A 51 -14.07 -1.22 -12.69
N ALA A 52 -13.82 0.05 -13.01
CA ALA A 52 -14.16 0.61 -14.30
C ALA A 52 -13.34 -0.05 -15.43
N VAL A 53 -12.03 -0.24 -15.24
CA VAL A 53 -11.18 -1.01 -16.17
C VAL A 53 -11.72 -2.43 -16.34
N ARG A 54 -11.96 -3.14 -15.24
CA ARG A 54 -12.51 -4.52 -15.28
C ARG A 54 -13.85 -4.60 -16.02
N GLN A 55 -14.74 -3.63 -15.84
CA GLN A 55 -15.99 -3.56 -16.59
C GLN A 55 -15.77 -3.37 -18.10
N LEU A 56 -14.77 -2.60 -18.51
CA LEU A 56 -14.41 -2.45 -19.93
C LEU A 56 -13.88 -3.76 -20.53
N HIS A 57 -13.17 -4.56 -19.72
CA HIS A 57 -12.66 -5.87 -20.11
C HIS A 57 -13.64 -7.03 -19.89
N GLY A 58 -14.83 -6.77 -19.34
CA GLY A 58 -15.83 -7.80 -19.02
C GLY A 58 -15.43 -8.75 -17.88
N ILE A 59 -14.51 -8.30 -17.01
CA ILE A 59 -14.02 -9.04 -15.83
C ILE A 59 -14.87 -8.67 -14.62
N ALA A 60 -15.02 -9.60 -13.67
CA ALA A 60 -15.73 -9.36 -12.42
C ALA A 60 -15.07 -8.23 -11.61
N PRO A 61 -15.85 -7.27 -11.07
CA PRO A 61 -15.32 -6.19 -10.25
C PRO A 61 -14.73 -6.73 -8.94
N LEU A 62 -13.71 -6.05 -8.44
CA LEU A 62 -13.17 -6.25 -7.11
C LEU A 62 -14.22 -5.86 -6.05
N PRO A 63 -14.22 -6.55 -4.89
CA PRO A 63 -14.98 -6.11 -3.73
C PRO A 63 -14.45 -4.74 -3.29
N VAL A 64 -15.36 -3.77 -3.10
CA VAL A 64 -15.03 -2.39 -2.67
C VAL A 64 -15.74 -2.05 -1.36
#